data_AF-A0A938LLV0-F1
#
_entry.id   AF-A0A938LLV0-F1
#
_cell.length_a   1.000
_cell.length_b   1.000
_cell.length_c   1.000
_cell.angle_alpha   90.00
_cell.angle_beta   90.00
_cell.angle_gamma   90.00
#
_symmetry.space_group_name_H-M   'P 1'
#
loop_
_entity.id
_entity.type
_entity.pdbx_description
1 polymer ?
#
loop_
_entity_poly.entity_id
_entity_poly.type
_entity_poly.pdbx_seq_one_letter_code
_entity_poly.pdbx_strand_id
1 'polypeptide(L)'
;MKDESTTFGLSREKLAQLWEVGNEARAHPDASSEDQARAEFLRDQLAEPVPLDSTVCSALPEALRHVLERFHPLAACSVGSLLLDPDTDPAVIRQIKDRYRRQAESGPSAPLRHVATALYYAAIAHAVLFQEKALFQANRITTFSYGELEEYFSQWLHAGWLTPDLVNLFQKAQAVCRERKEVSSP
;
A
#
# COMPACT_ATOMS: atom_id res chain seq x y z
N MET A 1 37.72 42.82 29.22
CA MET A 1 37.73 41.94 28.04
C MET A 1 37.84 40.52 28.57
N LYS A 2 36.78 39.71 28.40
CA LYS A 2 36.75 38.32 28.89
C LYS A 2 36.81 37.41 27.67
N ASP A 3 37.88 36.62 27.60
CA ASP A 3 38.02 35.54 26.63
C ASP A 3 37.02 34.44 26.94
N GLU A 4 36.07 34.21 26.03
CA GLU A 4 35.25 33.00 26.01
C GLU A 4 35.99 31.94 25.17
N SER A 5 36.81 31.15 25.85
CA SER A 5 37.41 29.94 25.28
C SER A 5 36.36 28.83 25.16
N THR A 6 35.84 28.61 23.96
CA THR A 6 35.07 27.42 23.59
C THR A 6 35.96 26.41 22.85
N THR A 7 35.81 25.14 23.23
CA THR A 7 36.73 24.00 23.07
C THR A 7 37.12 23.60 21.64
N PHE A 8 36.71 24.33 20.60
CA PHE A 8 37.14 24.07 19.20
C PHE A 8 37.34 25.35 18.37
N GLY A 9 37.50 26.53 19.00
CA GLY A 9 37.77 27.77 18.27
C GLY A 9 36.62 28.27 17.39
N LEU A 10 35.40 27.76 17.61
CA LEU A 10 34.19 28.19 16.93
C LEU A 10 33.43 29.17 17.82
N SER A 11 33.24 30.39 17.33
CA SER A 11 32.41 31.40 18.00
C SER A 11 30.96 30.92 18.08
N ARG A 12 30.24 31.36 19.12
CA ARG A 12 28.83 31.04 19.34
C ARG A 12 27.95 31.43 18.13
N GLU A 13 28.33 32.48 17.42
CA GLU A 13 27.69 32.94 16.18
C GLU A 13 27.87 31.94 15.03
N LYS A 14 29.07 31.36 14.87
CA LYS A 14 29.31 30.32 13.85
C LYS A 14 28.57 29.02 14.15
N LEU A 15 28.41 28.68 15.43
CA LEU A 15 27.54 27.58 15.83
C LEU A 15 26.08 27.89 15.50
N ALA A 16 25.57 29.08 15.81
CA ALA A 16 24.21 29.46 15.43
C ALA A 16 23.99 29.38 13.90
N GLN A 17 24.98 29.81 13.12
CA GLN A 17 24.95 29.75 11.66
C GLN A 17 24.98 28.31 11.11
N LEU A 18 25.75 27.41 11.73
CA LEU A 18 25.74 25.97 11.41
C LEU A 18 24.38 25.31 11.71
N TRP A 19 23.68 25.77 12.74
CA TRP A 19 22.35 25.29 13.09
C TRP A 19 21.27 25.88 12.15
N GLU A 20 21.46 27.10 11.65
CA GLU A 20 20.58 27.72 10.64
C GLU A 20 20.67 27.01 9.29
N VAL A 21 21.85 26.54 8.87
CA VAL A 21 22.04 25.78 7.62
C VAL A 21 21.30 24.44 7.64
N GLY A 22 21.08 23.85 8.82
CA GLY A 22 20.22 22.67 8.97
C GLY A 22 18.71 22.97 8.89
N ASN A 23 18.32 24.24 8.98
CA ASN A 23 16.93 24.70 9.07
C ASN A 23 16.44 25.41 7.78
N GLU A 24 17.35 25.68 6.83
CA GLU A 24 17.06 26.33 5.54
C GLU A 24 16.67 25.35 4.41
N ALA A 25 16.36 24.09 4.73
CA ALA A 25 15.49 23.31 3.86
C ALA A 25 14.05 23.83 4.03
N ARG A 26 13.77 25.00 3.44
CA ARG A 26 12.40 25.50 3.22
C ARG A 26 11.67 24.51 2.32
N ALA A 27 11.18 23.45 2.93
CA ALA A 27 10.14 22.60 2.39
C ALA A 27 8.95 23.50 2.06
N HIS A 28 8.40 23.35 0.85
CA HIS A 28 7.00 23.67 0.63
C HIS A 28 6.20 22.89 1.68
N PRO A 29 5.56 23.54 2.66
CA PRO A 29 5.14 22.86 3.89
C PRO A 29 3.95 21.89 3.71
N ASP A 30 3.23 21.94 2.58
CA ASP A 30 1.99 21.16 2.45
C ASP A 30 2.14 19.86 1.65
N ALA A 31 2.78 19.86 0.48
CA ALA A 31 2.86 18.65 -0.36
C ALA A 31 3.78 17.57 0.24
N SER A 32 4.93 17.98 0.79
CA SER A 32 5.88 17.04 1.39
C SER A 32 5.36 16.44 2.70
N SER A 33 4.52 17.16 3.44
CA SER A 33 3.91 16.67 4.67
C SER A 33 2.81 15.65 4.40
N GLU A 34 1.98 15.88 3.38
CA GLU A 34 0.91 14.93 3.03
C GLU A 34 1.46 13.63 2.46
N ASP A 35 2.43 13.69 1.54
CA ASP A 35 3.02 12.48 0.95
C ASP A 35 3.82 11.69 1.98
N GLN A 36 4.49 12.35 2.93
CA GLN A 36 5.11 11.67 4.07
C GLN A 36 4.07 10.94 4.93
N ALA A 37 2.95 11.59 5.26
CA ALA A 37 1.87 10.96 6.00
C ALA A 37 1.29 9.75 5.24
N ARG A 38 1.09 9.86 3.91
CA ARG A 38 0.65 8.74 3.07
C ARG A 38 1.66 7.59 3.07
N ALA A 39 2.96 7.88 2.97
CA ALA A 39 4.01 6.87 3.01
C ALA A 39 4.09 6.16 4.37
N GLU A 40 3.87 6.87 5.47
CA GLU A 40 3.75 6.30 6.82
C GLU A 40 2.54 5.39 6.94
N PHE A 41 1.34 5.89 6.60
CA PHE A 41 0.13 5.07 6.61
C PHE A 41 0.25 3.85 5.70
N LEU A 42 0.87 3.99 4.52
CA LEU A 42 1.08 2.86 3.61
C LEU A 42 1.96 1.79 4.25
N ARG A 43 3.08 2.18 4.88
CA ARG A 43 3.98 1.23 5.56
C ARG A 43 3.25 0.50 6.68
N ASP A 44 2.48 1.21 7.49
CA ASP A 44 1.72 0.61 8.58
C ASP A 44 0.67 -0.38 8.05
N GLN A 45 -0.06 0.00 7.00
CA GLN A 45 -1.07 -0.87 6.39
C GLN A 45 -0.47 -2.10 5.70
N LEU A 46 0.69 -1.96 5.06
CA LEU A 46 1.38 -3.08 4.41
C LEU A 46 1.95 -4.07 5.43
N ALA A 47 2.40 -3.58 6.59
CA ALA A 47 2.91 -4.40 7.68
C ALA A 47 1.80 -5.09 8.50
N GLU A 48 0.55 -4.64 8.35
CA GLU A 48 -0.57 -5.21 9.10
C GLU A 48 -0.83 -6.65 8.65
N PRO A 49 -1.01 -7.60 9.60
CA PRO A 49 -1.46 -8.94 9.26
C PRO A 49 -2.88 -8.91 8.71
N VAL A 50 -3.17 -9.77 7.72
CA VAL A 50 -4.55 -9.90 7.24
C VAL A 50 -5.38 -10.58 8.33
N PRO A 51 -6.43 -9.92 8.86
CA PRO A 51 -7.28 -10.54 9.85
C PRO A 51 -8.02 -11.70 9.18
N LEU A 52 -7.91 -12.89 9.77
CA LEU A 52 -8.74 -14.03 9.39
C LEU A 52 -10.21 -13.62 9.47
N ASP A 53 -11.00 -14.01 8.47
CA ASP A 53 -12.41 -13.64 8.39
C ASP A 53 -13.11 -14.00 9.70
N SER A 54 -13.56 -12.98 10.43
CA SER A 54 -14.13 -13.13 11.77
C SER A 54 -15.42 -13.96 11.73
N THR A 55 -16.09 -14.02 10.58
CA THR A 55 -17.25 -14.88 10.37
C THR A 55 -16.86 -16.36 10.46
N VAL A 56 -15.73 -16.75 9.88
CA VAL A 56 -15.16 -18.11 9.96
C VAL A 56 -14.72 -18.40 11.40
N CYS A 57 -14.02 -17.47 12.06
CA CYS A 57 -13.60 -17.63 13.46
C CYS A 57 -14.77 -17.66 14.48
N SER A 58 -15.91 -17.05 14.15
CA SER A 58 -17.12 -17.04 14.98
C SER A 58 -18.02 -18.26 14.77
N ALA A 59 -17.99 -18.85 13.57
CA ALA A 59 -18.75 -20.04 13.22
C ALA A 59 -18.05 -21.35 13.63
N LEU A 60 -16.76 -21.29 13.99
CA LEU A 60 -15.99 -22.46 14.39
C LEU A 60 -16.24 -22.83 15.86
N PRO A 61 -16.53 -24.11 16.15
CA PRO A 61 -16.58 -24.64 17.50
C PRO A 61 -15.32 -24.27 18.28
N GLU A 62 -15.48 -23.97 19.56
CA GLU A 62 -14.41 -23.49 20.44
C GLU A 62 -13.20 -24.44 20.49
N ALA A 63 -13.44 -25.76 20.31
CA ALA A 63 -12.39 -26.78 20.20
C ALA A 63 -11.49 -26.66 18.95
N LEU A 64 -11.95 -26.03 17.88
CA LEU A 64 -11.19 -25.81 16.64
C LEU A 64 -10.49 -24.45 16.59
N ARG A 65 -10.79 -23.52 17.52
CA ARG A 65 -10.06 -22.25 17.64
C ARG A 65 -8.58 -22.47 17.93
N HIS A 66 -8.26 -23.39 18.85
CA HIS A 66 -6.88 -23.76 19.15
C HIS A 66 -6.15 -24.45 17.98
N VAL A 67 -6.90 -25.02 17.04
CA VAL A 67 -6.34 -25.63 15.83
C VAL A 67 -6.04 -24.53 14.79
N LEU A 68 -6.92 -23.54 14.64
CA LEU A 68 -6.67 -22.34 13.83
C LEU A 68 -5.51 -21.48 14.33
N GLU A 69 -5.36 -21.34 15.65
CA GLU A 69 -4.17 -20.73 16.29
C GLU A 69 -2.89 -21.50 15.98
N ARG A 70 -3.00 -22.80 15.66
CA ARG A 70 -1.86 -23.68 15.35
C ARG A 70 -1.57 -23.76 13.85
N PHE A 71 -2.56 -23.51 13.00
CA PHE A 71 -2.43 -23.28 11.55
C PHE A 71 -2.16 -21.80 11.22
N HIS A 72 -1.42 -21.13 12.09
CA HIS A 72 -1.00 -19.72 12.02
C HIS A 72 0.02 -19.31 10.93
N PRO A 73 0.46 -20.11 9.93
CA PRO A 73 1.31 -19.56 8.88
C PRO A 73 0.67 -18.40 8.10
N LEU A 74 -0.66 -18.41 7.94
CA LEU A 74 -1.36 -17.34 7.19
C LEU A 74 -1.58 -16.06 8.02
N ALA A 75 -1.63 -16.16 9.35
CA ALA A 75 -1.79 -15.00 10.24
C ALA A 75 -0.48 -14.20 10.44
N ALA A 76 0.65 -14.75 10.01
CA ALA A 76 1.96 -14.10 10.05
C ALA A 76 2.29 -13.33 8.76
N CYS A 77 1.54 -13.55 7.67
CA CYS A 77 1.80 -12.87 6.41
C CYS A 77 1.19 -11.45 6.43
N SER A 78 2.05 -10.48 6.18
CA SER A 78 1.65 -9.09 6.01
C SER A 78 0.83 -8.89 4.73
N VAL A 79 -0.04 -7.88 4.70
CA VAL A 79 -0.77 -7.48 3.48
C VAL A 79 0.19 -7.28 2.31
N GLY A 80 1.34 -6.64 2.56
CA GLY A 80 2.34 -6.40 1.53
C GLY A 80 2.89 -7.69 0.92
N SER A 81 3.24 -8.68 1.75
CA SER A 81 3.70 -9.98 1.26
C SER A 81 2.65 -10.70 0.42
N LEU A 82 1.38 -10.68 0.85
CA LEU A 82 0.29 -11.36 0.14
C LEU A 82 -0.05 -10.68 -1.19
N LEU A 83 0.08 -9.35 -1.28
CA LEU A 83 -0.12 -8.63 -2.53
C LEU A 83 0.98 -8.91 -3.57
N LEU A 84 2.17 -9.32 -3.14
CA LEU A 84 3.32 -9.55 -4.02
C LEU A 84 3.56 -11.03 -4.33
N ASP A 85 2.97 -11.94 -3.55
CA ASP A 85 3.15 -13.39 -3.70
C ASP A 85 2.17 -13.97 -4.75
N PRO A 86 2.66 -14.48 -5.90
CA PRO A 86 1.82 -15.01 -6.97
C PRO A 86 0.94 -16.20 -6.55
N ASP A 87 1.33 -16.93 -5.51
CA ASP A 87 0.61 -18.13 -5.04
C ASP A 87 -0.48 -17.80 -4.00
N THR A 88 -0.75 -16.51 -3.77
CA THR A 88 -1.78 -16.08 -2.81
C THR A 88 -3.17 -16.50 -3.26
N ASP A 89 -3.91 -17.12 -2.33
CA ASP A 89 -5.29 -17.55 -2.57
C ASP A 89 -6.17 -16.37 -3.04
N PRO A 90 -6.90 -16.51 -4.17
CA PRO A 90 -7.85 -15.52 -4.65
C PRO A 90 -8.88 -15.05 -3.60
N ALA A 91 -9.27 -15.90 -2.66
CA ALA A 91 -10.16 -15.53 -1.56
C ALA A 91 -9.53 -14.50 -0.63
N VAL A 92 -8.24 -14.64 -0.32
CA VAL A 92 -7.47 -13.69 0.50
C VAL A 92 -7.35 -12.35 -0.22
N ILE A 93 -7.04 -12.36 -1.52
CA ILE A 93 -6.98 -11.13 -2.32
C ILE A 93 -8.33 -10.41 -2.36
N ARG A 94 -9.44 -11.15 -2.46
CA ARG A 94 -10.79 -10.57 -2.37
C ARG A 94 -11.02 -9.94 -0.99
N GLN A 95 -10.61 -10.61 0.09
CA GLN A 95 -10.75 -10.08 1.44
C GLN A 95 -9.96 -8.78 1.63
N ILE A 96 -8.71 -8.74 1.15
CA ILE A 96 -7.86 -7.54 1.14
C ILE A 96 -8.57 -6.41 0.38
N LYS A 97 -9.05 -6.70 -0.84
CA LYS A 97 -9.80 -5.73 -1.65
C LYS A 97 -11.01 -5.18 -0.90
N ASP A 98 -11.87 -6.04 -0.34
CA ASP A 98 -13.11 -5.61 0.30
C ASP A 98 -12.87 -4.85 1.61
N ARG A 99 -11.78 -5.18 2.32
CA ARG A 99 -11.30 -4.40 3.47
C ARG A 99 -10.92 -2.99 3.06
N TYR A 100 -10.02 -2.85 2.08
CA TYR A 100 -9.51 -1.55 1.68
C TYR A 100 -10.53 -0.70 0.93
N ARG A 101 -11.49 -1.32 0.23
CA ARG A 101 -12.66 -0.62 -0.29
C ARG A 101 -13.46 0.05 0.83
N ARG A 102 -13.83 -0.70 1.87
CA ARG A 102 -14.57 -0.15 3.02
C ARG A 102 -13.79 0.96 3.71
N GLN A 103 -12.48 0.79 3.85
CA GLN A 103 -11.61 1.79 4.47
C GLN A 103 -11.45 3.05 3.60
N ALA A 104 -11.44 2.92 2.27
CA ALA A 104 -11.47 4.06 1.36
C ALA A 104 -12.80 4.84 1.45
N GLU A 105 -13.92 4.14 1.60
CA GLU A 105 -15.27 4.74 1.71
C GLU A 105 -15.51 5.41 3.08
N SER A 106 -14.99 4.83 4.18
CA SER A 106 -15.28 5.26 5.56
C SER A 106 -14.10 5.92 6.29
N GLY A 107 -12.95 6.06 5.64
CA GLY A 107 -11.72 6.52 6.27
C GLY A 107 -11.82 7.94 6.86
N PRO A 108 -11.37 8.17 8.11
CA PRO A 108 -11.50 9.47 8.80
C PRO A 108 -10.65 10.59 8.21
N SER A 109 -9.57 10.29 7.49
CA SER A 109 -8.65 11.29 6.93
C SER A 109 -8.44 11.08 5.43
N ALA A 110 -8.19 12.18 4.70
CA ALA A 110 -7.93 12.12 3.27
C ALA A 110 -6.67 11.29 2.91
N PRO A 111 -5.53 11.41 3.62
CA PRO A 111 -4.37 10.56 3.38
C PRO A 111 -4.67 9.07 3.53
N LEU A 112 -5.43 8.69 4.57
CA LEU A 112 -5.79 7.30 4.80
C LEU A 112 -6.72 6.75 3.71
N ARG A 113 -7.73 7.53 3.28
CA ARG A 113 -8.60 7.12 2.16
C ARG A 113 -7.81 6.93 0.88
N HIS A 114 -6.83 7.79 0.63
CA HIS A 114 -5.98 7.72 -0.55
C HIS A 114 -5.09 6.45 -0.52
N VAL A 115 -4.46 6.15 0.62
CA VAL A 115 -3.70 4.91 0.83
C VAL A 115 -4.59 3.68 0.68
N ALA A 116 -5.79 3.68 1.28
CA ALA A 116 -6.73 2.57 1.16
C ALA A 116 -7.19 2.36 -0.28
N THR A 117 -7.36 3.44 -1.05
CA THR A 117 -7.70 3.34 -2.48
C THR A 117 -6.56 2.72 -3.28
N ALA A 118 -5.31 3.11 -3.00
CA ALA A 118 -4.15 2.48 -3.63
C ALA A 118 -4.06 0.98 -3.31
N LEU A 119 -4.27 0.58 -2.05
CA LEU A 119 -4.25 -0.83 -1.66
C LEU A 119 -5.44 -1.63 -2.23
N TYR A 120 -6.60 -1.01 -2.39
CA TYR A 120 -7.73 -1.58 -3.13
C TYR A 120 -7.35 -1.88 -4.58
N TYR A 121 -6.74 -0.92 -5.28
CA TYR A 121 -6.28 -1.15 -6.65
C TYR A 121 -5.09 -2.11 -6.73
N ALA A 122 -4.23 -2.17 -5.71
CA ALA A 122 -3.15 -3.15 -5.65
C ALA A 122 -3.68 -4.59 -5.59
N ALA A 123 -4.74 -4.83 -4.83
CA ALA A 123 -5.41 -6.14 -4.81
C ALA A 123 -6.02 -6.51 -6.18
N ILE A 124 -6.58 -5.51 -6.90
CA ILE A 124 -7.05 -5.73 -8.27
C ILE A 124 -5.88 -5.99 -9.22
N ALA A 125 -4.77 -5.25 -9.11
CA ALA A 125 -3.57 -5.43 -9.92
C ALA A 125 -2.98 -6.84 -9.75
N HIS A 126 -2.88 -7.31 -8.51
CA HIS A 126 -2.51 -8.70 -8.22
C HIS A 126 -3.42 -9.69 -8.94
N ALA A 127 -4.74 -9.51 -8.82
CA ALA A 127 -5.70 -10.41 -9.45
C ALA A 127 -5.60 -10.39 -10.99
N VAL A 128 -5.32 -9.24 -11.61
CA VAL A 128 -5.09 -9.14 -13.06
C VAL A 128 -3.84 -9.94 -13.48
N LEU A 129 -2.80 -9.89 -12.66
CA LEU A 129 -1.49 -10.48 -12.96
C LEU A 129 -1.45 -11.99 -12.80
N PHE A 130 -1.91 -12.49 -11.65
CA PHE A 130 -1.64 -13.87 -11.24
C PHE A 130 -2.84 -14.79 -11.39
N GLN A 131 -4.05 -14.26 -11.59
CA GLN A 131 -5.24 -15.09 -11.74
C GLN A 131 -5.60 -15.32 -13.21
N GLU A 132 -6.09 -16.52 -13.50
CA GLU A 132 -6.58 -16.86 -14.83
C GLU A 132 -7.73 -15.93 -15.25
N LYS A 133 -7.76 -15.57 -16.54
CA LYS A 133 -8.76 -14.66 -17.12
C LYS A 133 -10.21 -15.09 -16.83
N ALA A 134 -10.46 -16.40 -16.83
CA ALA A 134 -11.77 -16.97 -16.51
C ALA A 134 -12.16 -16.75 -15.04
N LEU A 135 -11.22 -16.96 -14.12
CA LEU A 135 -11.42 -16.72 -12.69
C LEU A 135 -11.55 -15.23 -12.39
N PHE A 136 -10.80 -14.36 -13.05
CA PHE A 136 -10.90 -12.91 -12.85
C PHE A 136 -12.33 -12.37 -13.09
N GLN A 137 -13.00 -12.83 -14.14
CA GLN A 137 -14.39 -12.45 -14.45
C GLN A 137 -15.42 -13.21 -13.60
N ALA A 138 -15.24 -14.53 -13.42
CA ALA A 138 -16.16 -15.36 -12.65
C ALA A 138 -16.16 -15.01 -11.15
N ASN A 139 -15.00 -14.66 -10.59
CA ASN A 139 -14.84 -14.26 -9.19
C ASN A 139 -15.12 -12.77 -8.94
N ARG A 140 -15.60 -12.02 -9.95
CA ARG A 140 -16.02 -10.60 -9.85
C ARG A 140 -15.09 -9.76 -8.96
N ILE A 141 -13.78 -9.88 -9.17
CA ILE A 141 -12.84 -9.06 -8.41
C ILE A 141 -13.04 -7.59 -8.78
N THR A 142 -13.42 -7.31 -10.02
CA THR A 142 -13.79 -5.99 -10.50
C THR A 142 -14.81 -6.07 -11.64
N THR A 143 -15.58 -5.00 -11.84
CA THR A 143 -16.45 -4.78 -13.01
C THR A 143 -15.79 -3.89 -14.08
N PHE A 144 -14.61 -3.34 -13.80
CA PHE A 144 -13.88 -2.49 -14.73
C PHE A 144 -13.35 -3.29 -15.92
N SER A 145 -13.42 -2.68 -17.10
CA SER A 145 -12.75 -3.14 -18.30
C SER A 145 -11.22 -3.03 -18.16
N TYR A 146 -10.47 -3.77 -18.98
CA TYR A 146 -9.01 -3.67 -19.00
C TYR A 146 -8.51 -2.26 -19.37
N GLY A 147 -9.26 -1.52 -20.20
CA GLY A 147 -8.93 -0.12 -20.53
C GLY A 147 -9.07 0.82 -19.33
N GLU A 148 -10.16 0.69 -18.56
CA GLU A 148 -10.33 1.49 -17.34
C GLU A 148 -9.25 1.14 -16.29
N LEU A 149 -8.93 -0.15 -16.13
CA LEU A 149 -7.88 -0.58 -15.19
C LEU A 149 -6.49 -0.05 -15.58
N GLU A 150 -6.18 -0.03 -16.87
CA GLU A 150 -4.94 0.57 -17.39
C GLU A 150 -4.80 2.04 -16.97
N GLU A 151 -5.88 2.82 -17.12
CA GLU A 151 -5.94 4.22 -16.73
C GLU A 151 -5.79 4.38 -15.22
N TYR A 152 -6.51 3.60 -14.41
CA TYR A 152 -6.38 3.67 -12.96
C TYR A 152 -4.98 3.30 -12.49
N PHE A 153 -4.35 2.25 -13.04
CA PHE A 153 -2.98 1.88 -12.69
C PHE A 153 -1.98 2.97 -13.06
N SER A 154 -2.19 3.67 -14.19
CA SER A 154 -1.31 4.78 -14.61
C SER A 154 -1.24 5.91 -13.58
N GLN A 155 -2.36 6.22 -12.92
CA GLN A 155 -2.44 7.30 -11.92
C GLN A 155 -1.54 7.02 -10.72
N TRP A 156 -1.39 5.76 -10.34
CA TRP A 156 -0.57 5.35 -9.20
C TRP A 156 0.93 5.33 -9.52
N LEU A 157 1.34 5.20 -10.78
CA LEU A 157 2.77 5.12 -11.16
C LEU A 157 3.56 6.38 -10.85
N HIS A 158 2.90 7.51 -10.66
CA HIS A 158 3.54 8.81 -10.38
C HIS A 158 3.45 9.20 -8.91
N ALA A 159 2.84 8.36 -8.07
CA ALA A 159 2.74 8.61 -6.64
C ALA A 159 4.09 8.35 -5.95
N GLY A 160 4.81 9.42 -5.61
CA GLY A 160 6.15 9.35 -5.00
C GLY A 160 6.20 8.73 -3.59
N TRP A 161 5.04 8.55 -2.95
CA TRP A 161 4.91 7.93 -1.62
C TRP A 161 4.66 6.41 -1.67
N LEU A 162 4.43 5.83 -2.85
CA LEU A 162 4.28 4.38 -3.00
C LEU A 162 5.61 3.66 -2.87
N THR A 163 5.57 2.42 -2.38
CA THR A 163 6.76 1.56 -2.35
C THR A 163 7.12 1.11 -3.77
N PRO A 164 8.42 0.90 -4.07
CA PRO A 164 8.86 0.43 -5.38
C PRO A 164 8.19 -0.88 -5.83
N ASP A 165 7.89 -1.77 -4.88
CA ASP A 165 7.25 -3.05 -5.15
C ASP A 165 5.81 -2.88 -5.65
N LEU A 166 5.04 -1.97 -5.05
CA LEU A 166 3.69 -1.66 -5.50
C LEU A 166 3.69 -0.94 -6.85
N VAL A 167 4.66 -0.04 -7.07
CA VAL A 167 4.83 0.59 -8.39
C VAL A 167 5.09 -0.48 -9.45
N ASN A 168 5.98 -1.44 -9.19
CA ASN A 168 6.27 -2.55 -10.09
C ASN A 168 5.02 -3.43 -10.32
N LEU A 169 4.25 -3.71 -9.27
CA LEU A 169 2.97 -4.44 -9.38
C LEU A 169 2.01 -3.72 -10.33
N PHE A 170 1.82 -2.41 -10.18
CA PHE A 170 0.97 -1.61 -11.06
C PHE A 170 1.49 -1.56 -12.49
N GLN A 171 2.80 -1.42 -12.70
CA GLN A 171 3.41 -1.41 -14.04
C GLN A 171 3.16 -2.72 -14.78
N LYS A 172 3.41 -3.85 -14.11
CA LYS A 172 3.15 -5.18 -14.70
C LYS A 172 1.66 -5.37 -15.00
N ALA A 173 0.79 -5.00 -14.07
CA ALA A 173 -0.65 -5.15 -14.26
C ALA A 173 -1.17 -4.29 -15.43
N GLN A 174 -0.63 -3.08 -15.56
CA GLN A 174 -0.93 -2.20 -16.69
C GLN A 174 -0.48 -2.80 -18.04
N ALA A 175 0.70 -3.43 -18.11
CA ALA A 175 1.16 -4.11 -19.32
C ALA A 175 0.20 -5.24 -19.73
N VAL A 176 -0.22 -6.07 -18.77
CA VAL A 176 -1.22 -7.14 -19.02
C VAL A 176 -2.56 -6.56 -19.46
N CYS A 177 -3.01 -5.45 -18.87
CA CYS A 177 -4.23 -4.77 -19.31
C CYS A 177 -4.13 -4.30 -20.78
N ARG A 178 -2.99 -3.73 -21.18
CA ARG A 178 -2.75 -3.29 -22.56
C ARG A 178 -2.80 -4.43 -23.56
N GLU A 179 -2.07 -5.51 -23.30
CA GLU A 179 -2.08 -6.71 -24.14
C GLU A 179 -3.50 -7.29 -24.29
N ARG A 180 -4.25 -7.37 -23.18
CA ARG A 180 -5.61 -7.92 -23.20
C ARG A 180 -6.64 -7.00 -23.85
N LYS A 181 -6.42 -5.69 -23.83
CA LYS A 181 -7.24 -4.70 -24.54
C LYS A 181 -7.11 -4.86 -26.05
N GLU A 182 -5.88 -5.01 -26.55
CA GLU A 182 -5.60 -5.23 -27.97
C GLU A 182 -6.21 -6.54 -28.49
N VAL A 183 -6.16 -7.61 -27.70
CA VAL A 183 -6.77 -8.91 -28.06
C VAL A 183 -8.32 -8.88 -28.02
N SER A 184 -8.92 -7.92 -27.32
CA SER A 184 -10.38 -7.78 -27.17
C SER A 184 -11.00 -6.72 -28.10
N SER A 185 -10.20 -5.99 -28.87
CA SER A 185 -10.68 -5.09 -29.93
C SER A 185 -10.71 -5.85 -31.28
N PRO A 186 -11.90 -6.09 -31.87
CA PRO A 186 -12.04 -6.74 -33.18
C PRO A 186 -11.58 -5.88 -34.35
#